data_AF-A0A1E5VD08-F1
#
_entry.id   AF-A0A1E5VD08-F1
#
_cell.length_a   1.000
_cell.length_b   1.000
_cell.length_c   1.000
_cell.angle_alpha   90.00
_cell.angle_beta   90.00
_cell.angle_gamma   90.00
#
_symmetry.space_group_name_H-M   'P 1'
#
loop_
_entity.id
_entity.type
_entity.pdbx_description
1 polymer ?
#
loop_
_entity_poly.entity_id
_entity_poly.type
_entity_poly.pdbx_seq_one_letter_code
_entity_poly.pdbx_strand_id
1 'polypeptide(L)' 'LHVLTIDGSSLIGLGNAKFIDSATFDVGGHGWCIIYFPNGDCADNADWISIFLTLLQNRPSVPVHQCRSK' A
#
# COMPACT_ATOMS: atom_id res chain seq x y z
N LEU A 1 -5.40 -15.18 -10.41
CA LEU A 1 -5.52 -15.06 -8.94
C LEU A 1 -4.23 -14.43 -8.44
N HIS A 2 -4.28 -13.27 -7.80
CA HIS A 2 -3.12 -12.62 -7.18
C HIS A 2 -3.19 -12.78 -5.67
N VAL A 3 -2.11 -13.22 -5.03
CA VAL A 3 -2.03 -13.43 -3.58
C VAL A 3 -0.79 -12.73 -3.07
N LEU A 4 -0.97 -11.75 -2.19
CA LEU A 4 0.11 -11.09 -1.47
C LEU A 4 0.23 -11.76 -0.09
N THR A 5 1.35 -12.43 0.16
CA THR A 5 1.66 -13.03 1.48
C THR A 5 2.67 -12.15 2.19
N ILE A 6 2.39 -11.76 3.42
CA ILE A 6 3.26 -10.92 4.24
C ILE A 6 3.55 -11.67 5.53
N ASP A 7 4.83 -11.82 5.86
CA ASP A 7 5.26 -12.34 7.15
C ASP A 7 5.22 -11.20 8.18
N GLY A 8 4.55 -11.42 9.32
CA GLY A 8 4.44 -10.44 10.40
C GLY A 8 5.80 -9.99 10.96
N SER A 9 6.83 -10.83 10.88
CA SER A 9 8.21 -10.45 11.24
C SER A 9 8.76 -9.34 10.33
N SER A 10 8.33 -9.28 9.06
CA SER A 10 8.70 -8.23 8.12
C SER A 10 8.07 -6.88 8.46
N LEU A 11 7.08 -6.87 9.37
CA LEU A 11 6.37 -5.67 9.81
C LEU A 11 6.98 -5.04 11.06
N ILE A 12 7.78 -5.79 11.81
CA ILE A 12 8.40 -5.35 13.06
C ILE A 12 9.44 -4.27 12.74
N GLY A 13 9.15 -3.03 13.15
CA GLY A 13 10.06 -1.89 13.00
C GLY A 13 9.80 -0.99 11.79
N LEU A 14 8.77 -1.25 10.98
CA LEU A 14 8.32 -0.28 9.97
C LEU A 14 7.71 0.94 10.67
N GLY A 15 8.27 2.12 10.44
CA GLY A 15 7.66 3.37 10.92
C GLY A 15 6.35 3.70 10.21
N ASN A 16 5.61 4.67 10.74
CA ASN A 16 4.38 5.18 10.12
C ASN A 16 4.64 5.64 8.68
N ALA A 17 3.63 5.52 7.81
CA ALA A 17 3.73 5.86 6.38
C ALA A 17 4.76 5.05 5.58
N LYS A 18 5.28 3.94 6.12
CA LYS A 18 6.04 2.95 5.33
C LYS A 18 5.11 1.92 4.72
N PHE A 19 5.46 1.46 3.53
CA PHE A 19 4.63 0.54 2.76
C PHE A 19 5.41 -0.60 2.12
N ILE A 20 4.65 -1.61 1.71
CA ILE A 20 5.08 -2.74 0.89
C ILE A 20 4.25 -2.72 -0.39
N ASP A 21 4.93 -2.86 -1.52
CA ASP A 21 4.28 -3.07 -2.81
C ASP A 21 4.09 -4.56 -3.08
N SER A 22 2.92 -4.93 -3.60
CA SER A 22 2.75 -6.24 -4.22
C SER A 22 3.44 -6.29 -5.57
N ALA A 23 3.67 -7.51 -6.07
CA ALA A 23 3.91 -7.69 -7.50
C ALA A 23 2.72 -7.15 -8.32
N THR A 24 2.99 -6.74 -9.55
CA THR A 24 1.98 -6.31 -10.50
C THR A 24 1.14 -7.49 -10.97
N PHE A 25 -0.15 -7.25 -11.20
CA PHE A 25 -1.06 -8.23 -11.79
C PHE A 25 -2.04 -7.58 -12.76
N ASP A 26 -2.41 -8.31 -13.81
CA ASP A 26 -3.30 -7.81 -14.87
C ASP A 26 -4.75 -8.27 -14.64
N VAL A 27 -5.67 -7.31 -14.61
CA VAL A 27 -7.12 -7.55 -14.51
C VAL A 27 -7.85 -6.54 -15.38
N GLY A 28 -8.76 -7.03 -16.23
CA GLY A 28 -9.57 -6.17 -17.10
C GLY A 28 -8.78 -5.38 -18.13
N GLY A 29 -7.60 -5.86 -18.54
CA GLY A 29 -6.72 -5.16 -19.49
C GLY A 29 -5.86 -4.06 -18.86
N HIS A 30 -5.82 -3.99 -17.53
CA HIS A 30 -5.04 -2.99 -16.80
C HIS A 30 -4.07 -3.67 -15.83
N GLY A 31 -2.87 -3.09 -15.72
CA GLY A 31 -1.88 -3.47 -14.71
C GLY A 31 -2.18 -2.80 -13.36
N TRP A 32 -2.28 -3.61 -12.33
CA TRP A 32 -2.59 -3.20 -10.96
C TRP A 32 -1.48 -3.61 -10.00
N CYS A 33 -1.38 -2.89 -8.89
CA CYS A 33 -0.59 -3.29 -7.74
C CYS A 33 -1.33 -2.94 -6.45
N ILE A 34 -1.08 -3.69 -5.39
CA ILE A 34 -1.56 -3.39 -4.04
C ILE A 34 -0.44 -2.70 -3.27
N ILE A 35 -0.76 -1.60 -2.60
CA ILE A 35 0.14 -0.91 -1.69
C ILE A 35 -0.40 -1.11 -0.27
N TYR A 36 0.44 -1.67 0.60
CA TYR A 36 0.08 -2.06 1.96
C TYR A 36 0.88 -1.26 2.98
N PHE A 37 0.19 -0.57 3.90
CA PHE A 37 0.77 0.18 5.01
C PHE A 37 0.37 -0.49 6.33
N PRO A 38 1.29 -1.19 7.02
CA PRO A 38 0.97 -1.88 8.27
C PRO A 38 0.60 -0.92 9.41
N ASN A 39 1.18 0.29 9.43
CA ASN A 39 1.06 1.27 10.52
C ASN A 39 0.48 2.59 9.99
N GLY A 40 -0.54 2.48 9.14
CA GLY A 40 -1.18 3.62 8.50
C GLY A 40 -0.34 4.28 7.40
N ASP A 41 -1.04 4.95 6.49
CA ASP A 41 -0.46 5.77 5.43
C ASP A 41 -0.04 7.17 5.90
N CYS A 42 -0.51 7.59 7.07
CA CYS A 42 -0.21 8.88 7.71
C CYS A 42 -0.33 8.78 9.23
N ALA A 43 0.09 9.84 9.92
CA ALA A 43 0.04 9.91 11.38
C ALA A 43 -1.38 9.74 11.94
N ASP A 44 -2.40 10.33 11.31
CA ASP A 44 -3.78 10.23 11.81
C ASP A 44 -4.35 8.80 11.67
N ASN A 45 -3.74 7.97 10.82
CA ASN A 45 -4.12 6.59 10.58
C ASN A 45 -3.15 5.57 11.22
N ALA A 46 -2.24 6.00 12.09
CA ALA A 46 -1.14 5.16 12.59
C ALA A 46 -1.60 3.88 13.32
N ASP A 47 -2.80 3.89 13.90
CA ASP A 47 -3.40 2.74 14.59
C ASP A 47 -4.20 1.81 13.67
N TRP A 48 -4.20 2.08 12.35
CA TRP A 48 -4.93 1.32 11.35
C TRP A 48 -4.00 0.75 10.28
N ILE A 49 -4.46 -0.31 9.64
CA ILE A 49 -3.85 -0.78 8.40
C ILE A 49 -4.49 -0.03 7.23
N SER A 50 -3.67 0.54 6.34
CA SER A 50 -4.14 1.14 5.09
C SER A 50 -3.76 0.28 3.90
N ILE A 51 -4.71 0.00 3.01
CA ILE A 51 -4.50 -0.81 1.79
C ILE A 51 -5.07 -0.05 0.60
N PHE A 52 -4.27 0.09 -0.46
CA PHE A 52 -4.68 0.75 -1.70
C PHE A 52 -4.52 -0.18 -2.89
N LEU A 53 -5.48 -0.12 -3.80
CA LEU A 53 -5.37 -0.71 -5.14
C LEU A 53 -4.99 0.41 -6.12
N THR A 54 -3.86 0.26 -6.80
CA THR A 54 -3.29 1.32 -7.64
C THR A 54 -3.13 0.85 -9.09
N LEU A 55 -3.65 1.66 -10.00
CA LEU A 55 -3.48 1.50 -11.44
C LEU A 55 -2.07 1.97 -11.83
N LEU A 56 -1.27 1.10 -12.46
CA LEU A 56 0.12 1.43 -12.79
C LEU A 56 0.27 2.62 -13.73
N GLN A 57 -0.69 2.80 -14.64
CA GLN A 57 -0.66 3.86 -15.64
C GLN A 57 -0.67 5.27 -15.02
N ASN A 58 -1.18 5.39 -13.78
CA ASN A 58 -1.24 6.65 -13.03
C ASN A 58 -0.44 6.58 -11.71
N ARG A 59 0.45 5.60 -11.54
CA ARG A 59 1.20 5.46 -10.29
C ARG A 59 2.28 6.55 -10.21
N PRO A 60 2.22 7.47 -9.22
CA PRO A 60 3.30 8.42 -9.01
C PRO A 60 4.56 7.68 -8.56
N SER A 61 5.74 8.19 -8.92
CA SER A 61 7.05 7.62 -8.53
C SER A 61 7.27 7.58 -7.02
N VAL A 62 6.54 8.41 -6.28
CA VAL A 62 6.42 8.35 -4.83
C VAL A 62 4.93 8.23 -4.50
N PRO A 63 4.49 7.20 -3.76
CA PRO A 63 3.10 7.10 -3.33
C PRO A 63 2.75 8.26 -2.40
N VAL A 64 2.04 9.26 -2.92
CA VAL A 64 1.50 10.37 -2.12
C VAL A 64 0.14 9.95 -1.59
N HIS A 65 0.14 9.15 -0.52
CA HIS A 65 -1.07 8.90 0.25
C HIS A 65 -1.16 9.99 1.31
N GLN A 66 -1.82 11.09 0.96
CA GLN A 66 -2.08 12.18 1.88
C GLN A 66 -3.27 11.82 2.75
N CYS A 67 -3.08 11.84 4.07
CA CYS A 67 -4.17 12.02 5.02
C CYS A 67 -4.99 13.23 4.57
N ARG A 68 -6.14 13.00 3.95
CA ARG A 68 -7.14 14.06 3.86
C ARG A 68 -7.73 14.13 5.24
N SER A 69 -7.33 15.14 6.03
CA SER A 69 -8.10 15.50 7.21
C SER A 69 -9.56 15.60 6.78
N LYS A 70 -10.46 14.96 7.52
CA LYS A 70 -11.90 15.04 7.28
C LYS A 70 -12.38 16.48 7.17
#